data_AF-A0AAW4HK20-F1
#
_entry.id   AF-A0AAW4HK20-F1
#
_cell.length_a   1.000
_cell.length_b   1.000
_cell.length_c   1.000
_cell.angle_alpha   90.00
_cell.angle_beta   90.00
_cell.angle_gamma   90.00
#
_symmetry.space_group_name_H-M   'P 1'
#
loop_
_entity.id
_entity.type
_entity.pdbx_description
1 polymer ?
#
loop_
_entity_poly.entity_id
_entity_poly.type
_entity_poly.pdbx_seq_one_letter_code
_entity_poly.pdbx_strand_id
1 'polypeptide(L)' 'ISILTVGDEPRIYCCESLNVVDPAGNNRVLCAGIDLNPAINAQGGDALAIAQELKMSCVQKGGTTAIPAPIKRDLR' A
#
# COMPACT_ATOMS: atom_id res chain seq x y z
N ILE A 1 3.05 1.02 -4.16
CA ILE A 1 2.19 1.01 -2.96
C ILE A 1 1.35 -0.26 -2.95
N SER A 2 1.10 -0.81 -1.77
CA SER A 2 0.25 -1.99 -1.56
C SER A 2 -0.93 -1.60 -0.69
N ILE A 3 -2.08 -2.26 -0.90
CA ILE A 3 -3.26 -2.10 -0.05
C ILE A 3 -3.41 -3.38 0.77
N LEU A 4 -3.43 -3.23 2.09
CA LEU A 4 -3.65 -4.34 3.03
C LEU A 4 -4.86 -4.01 3.90
N THR A 5 -5.70 -5.01 4.17
CA THR A 5 -6.79 -4.86 5.15
C THR A 5 -6.25 -5.25 6.52
N VAL A 6 -6.32 -4.33 7.48
CA VAL A 6 -5.87 -4.54 8.86
C VAL A 6 -7.08 -4.37 9.77
N GLY A 7 -7.49 -5.44 10.44
CA GLY A 7 -8.83 -5.51 11.01
C GLY A 7 -9.87 -5.45 9.89
N ASP A 8 -10.80 -4.49 9.98
CA ASP A 8 -11.85 -4.28 8.97
C ASP A 8 -11.57 -3.09 8.04
N GLU A 9 -10.40 -2.46 8.15
CA GLU A 9 -10.08 -1.24 7.41
C GLU A 9 -8.93 -1.43 6.40
N PRO A 10 -9.08 -0.93 5.15
CA PRO A 10 -7.99 -0.89 4.20
C PRO A 10 -6.95 0.18 4.57
N ARG A 11 -5.67 -0.17 4.44
CA ARG A 11 -4.52 0.71 4.68
C ARG A 11 -3.57 0.75 3.49
N ILE A 12 -2.93 1.89 3.30
CA ILE A 12 -2.02 2.17 2.18
C ILE A 12 -0.58 2.04 2.67
N TYR A 13 0.17 1.13 2.05
CA TYR A 13 1.57 0.90 2.40
C TYR A 13 2.52 1.27 1.27
N CYS A 14 3.53 2.08 1.55
CA CYS A 14 4.72 2.17 0.71
C CYS A 14 5.63 0.99 1.05
N CYS A 15 5.79 0.06 0.11
CA CYS A 15 6.52 -1.18 0.33
C CYS A 15 7.87 -1.14 -0.37
N GLU A 16 8.91 -1.53 0.34
CA GLU A 16 10.23 -1.86 -0.18
C GLU A 16 10.52 -3.33 0.09
N SER A 17 11.19 -3.99 -0.84
CA SER A 17 11.45 -5.42 -0.76
C SER A 17 12.85 -5.77 -1.22
N LEU A 18 13.57 -6.55 -0.41
CA LEU A 18 14.94 -6.96 -0.65
C LEU A 18 15.03 -8.47 -0.68
N ASN A 19 15.71 -9.01 -1.69
CA ASN A 19 16.12 -10.41 -1.69
C ASN A 19 17.39 -10.53 -0.84
N VAL A 20 17.33 -11.32 0.23
CA VAL A 20 18.43 -11.54 1.17
C VAL A 20 18.71 -13.03 1.31
N VAL A 21 19.94 -13.36 1.69
CA VAL A 21 20.31 -14.73 2.03
C VAL A 21 20.26 -14.88 3.55
N ASP A 22 19.46 -15.82 4.03
CA ASP A 22 19.40 -16.10 5.47
C ASP A 22 20.70 -16.78 5.96
N PRO A 23 20.96 -16.83 7.28
CA PRO A 23 22.16 -17.47 7.81
C PRO A 23 22.30 -18.97 7.46
N ALA A 24 21.22 -19.63 7.01
CA ALA A 24 21.23 -21.01 6.55
C ALA A 24 21.48 -21.12 5.03
N GLY A 25 21.77 -20.02 4.34
CA GLY A 25 22.09 -19.98 2.91
C GLY A 25 20.88 -19.94 1.97
N ASN A 26 19.66 -19.77 2.49
CA ASN A 26 18.46 -19.75 1.66
C ASN A 26 18.07 -18.33 1.27
N ASN A 27 17.63 -18.15 0.03
CA ASN A 27 17.06 -16.87 -0.41
C ASN A 27 15.72 -16.62 0.27
N ARG A 28 15.55 -15.41 0.80
CA ARG A 28 14.34 -14.90 1.44
C ARG A 28 14.04 -13.52 0.89
N VAL A 29 12.76 -13.19 0.78
CA VAL A 29 12.33 -11.81 0.50
C VAL A 29 11.98 -11.14 1.83
N LEU A 30 12.66 -10.07 2.17
CA LEU A 30 12.31 -9.19 3.27
C LEU A 30 11.49 -8.03 2.72
N CYS A 31 10.29 -7.83 3.26
CA CYS A 31 9.43 -6.71 2.91
C CYS A 31 9.31 -5.75 4.09
N ALA A 32 9.58 -4.47 3.85
CA ALA A 32 9.26 -3.40 4.78
C ALA A 32 8.13 -2.56 4.18
N GLY A 33 7.14 -2.21 5.00
CA GLY A 33 6.00 -1.40 4.59
C GLY A 33 5.80 -0.22 5.53
N ILE A 34 5.80 1.01 4.99
CA ILE A 34 5.44 2.22 5.74
C ILE A 34 3.95 2.51 5.52
N ASP A 35 3.18 2.58 6.60
CA ASP A 35 1.77 3.00 6.55
C ASP A 35 1.69 4.49 6.21
N LEU A 36 1.05 4.82 5.09
CA LEU A 36 0.89 6.19 4.59
C LEU A 36 -0.36 6.87 5.15
N ASN A 37 -1.30 6.14 5.75
CA ASN A 37 -2.54 6.73 6.26
C ASN A 37 -2.28 7.88 7.25
N PRO A 38 -1.35 7.77 8.22
CA PRO A 38 -1.03 8.89 9.11
C PRO A 38 -0.54 10.14 8.37
N ALA A 39 0.28 9.97 7.33
CA ALA A 39 0.83 11.09 6.56
C ALA A 39 -0.25 11.79 5.71
N ILE A 40 -1.13 11.01 5.07
CA ILE A 40 -2.25 11.53 4.27
C ILE A 40 -3.20 12.34 5.15
N ASN A 41 -3.56 11.79 6.32
CA ASN A 41 -4.44 12.49 7.27
C ASN A 41 -3.79 13.78 7.80
N ALA A 42 -2.49 13.78 8.07
CA ALA A 42 -1.75 14.96 8.52
C ALA A 42 -1.70 16.09 7.47
N GLN A 43 -1.82 15.75 6.19
CA GLN A 43 -1.92 16.70 5.08
C GLN A 43 -3.36 17.16 4.81
N GLY A 44 -4.33 16.71 5.61
CA GLY A 44 -5.75 17.06 5.47
C GLY A 44 -6.52 16.18 4.46
N GLY A 45 -5.92 15.09 3.99
CA GLY A 45 -6.61 14.10 3.15
C GLY A 45 -7.44 13.11 3.96
N ASP A 46 -8.35 12.40 3.29
CA ASP A 46 -9.09 11.27 3.87
C ASP A 46 -8.44 9.94 3.45
N ALA A 47 -7.54 9.43 4.30
CA ALA A 47 -6.83 8.20 3.99
C ALA A 47 -7.76 6.98 3.85
N LEU A 48 -8.88 6.93 4.58
CA LEU A 48 -9.79 5.79 4.55
C LEU A 48 -10.55 5.75 3.23
N ALA A 49 -11.09 6.90 2.79
CA ALA A 49 -11.78 7.02 1.50
C ALA A 49 -10.84 6.65 0.34
N ILE A 50 -9.61 7.18 0.35
CA ILE A 50 -8.60 6.87 -0.67
C ILE A 50 -8.25 5.38 -0.65
N ALA A 51 -8.05 4.78 0.53
CA ALA A 51 -7.73 3.37 0.66
C ALA A 51 -8.86 2.46 0.15
N GLN A 52 -10.12 2.84 0.39
CA GLN A 52 -11.30 2.13 -0.11
C GLN A 52 -11.41 2.20 -1.64
N GLU A 53 -11.22 3.38 -2.23
CA GLU A 53 -11.24 3.56 -3.68
C GLU A 53 -10.11 2.75 -4.35
N LEU A 54 -8.90 2.80 -3.79
CA LEU A 54 -7.77 2.00 -4.25
C LEU A 54 -8.03 0.50 -4.13
N LYS A 55 -8.58 0.02 -3.01
CA LYS A 55 -8.96 -1.38 -2.81
C LYS A 55 -9.96 -1.82 -3.87
N MET A 56 -11.02 -1.04 -4.09
CA MET A 56 -12.06 -1.35 -5.05
C MET A 56 -11.50 -1.44 -6.47
N SER A 57 -10.73 -0.45 -6.90
CA SER A 57 -10.11 -0.42 -8.23
C SER A 57 -9.15 -1.61 -8.43
N CYS A 58 -8.36 -1.93 -7.40
CA CYS A 58 -7.40 -3.02 -7.44
C CYS A 58 -8.08 -4.39 -7.54
N VAL A 59 -9.10 -4.65 -6.71
CA VAL A 59 -9.85 -5.93 -6.70
C VAL A 59 -10.60 -6.13 -8.02
N GLN A 60 -11.25 -5.08 -8.54
CA GLN A 60 -11.99 -5.16 -9.82
C GLN A 60 -11.10 -5.53 -11.01
N LYS A 61 -9.78 -5.26 -10.93
CA LYS A 61 -8.83 -5.56 -12.02
C LYS A 61 -7.90 -6.74 -11.71
N GLY A 62 -8.28 -7.62 -10.78
CA GLY A 62 -7.55 -8.86 -10.52
C GLY A 62 -6.37 -8.72 -9.56
N GLY A 63 -6.38 -7.72 -8.69
CA GLY A 63 -5.42 -7.57 -7.59
C GLY A 63 -4.17 -6.74 -7.90
N THR A 64 -4.09 -6.13 -9.09
CA THR A 64 -3.08 -5.11 -9.41
C THR A 64 -3.62 -4.15 -10.45
N THR A 65 -3.46 -2.85 -10.24
CA THR A 65 -3.84 -1.84 -11.22
C THR A 65 -3.01 -0.57 -11.12
N ALA A 66 -3.02 0.23 -12.18
CA ALA A 66 -2.49 1.59 -12.13
C ALA A 66 -3.33 2.44 -11.18
N ILE A 67 -2.65 3.26 -10.36
CA ILE A 67 -3.29 4.20 -9.44
C ILE A 67 -4.17 5.17 -10.26
N PRO A 68 -5.46 5.33 -9.92
CA PRO A 68 -6.33 6.32 -10.55
C PRO A 68 -5.73 7.73 -10.50
N ALA A 69 -5.87 8.48 -11.59
CA ALA A 69 -5.30 9.83 -11.71
C ALA A 69 -5.70 10.81 -10.58
N PRO A 70 -6.94 10.79 -10.05
CA PRO A 70 -7.32 11.67 -8.93
C PRO A 70 -6.46 11.41 -7.68
N ILE A 71 -6.38 10.15 -7.25
CA ILE A 71 -5.62 9.72 -6.07
C ILE A 71 -4.12 9.96 -6.23
N LYS A 72 -3.60 9.91 -7.46
CA LYS A 72 -2.17 10.15 -7.72
C LYS A 72 -1.72 11.57 -7.35
N ARG A 73 -2.62 12.56 -7.30
CA ARG A 73 -2.30 13.91 -6.79
C ARG A 73 -2.19 13.94 -5.28
N ASP A 74 -2.99 13.15 -4.59
CA ASP A 74 -3.08 13.14 -3.12
C ASP A 74 -1.95 12.33 -2.47
N LEU A 75 -1.22 11.54 -3.27
CA LEU A 75 -0.09 10.72 -2.84
C LEU A 75 1.28 11.34 -3.18
N ARG A 76 1.34 12.63 -3.53
CA ARG A 76 2.54 13.28 -4.07
C ARG A 76 3.31 14.11 -3.06
#